data_AF-A0A914G8M4-F1
#
_entry.id   AF-A0A914G8M4-F1
#
_cell.length_a   1.000
_cell.length_b   1.000
_cell.length_c   1.000
_cell.angle_alpha   90.00
_cell.angle_beta   90.00
_cell.angle_gamma   90.00
#
_symmetry.space_group_name_H-M   'P 1'
#
loop_
_entity.id
_entity.type
_entity.pdbx_description
1 polymer ?
#
loop_
_entity_poly.entity_id
_entity_poly.type
_entity_poly.pdbx_seq_one_letter_code
_entity_poly.pdbx_strand_id
1 'polypeptide(L)'
;MGEETPIREFALVIMSALCQASESVCVIAALKTNIIRDVVKFLECVDATIHQVVSIKGMEYRNHADQIGTTPGMLKKAVSILLSIIQYEACRKPFIKFSDNFIKLIVSQFVDPELITPLASLIHMIQPAIIKNGIPVESFNFPDIRIVDFEK
;
A
#
# COMPACT_ATOMS: atom_id res chain seq x y z
N MET A 1 -7.39 10.40 19.00
CA MET A 1 -8.77 10.16 18.53
C MET A 1 -8.69 9.04 17.51
N GLY A 2 -9.04 7.82 17.90
CA GLY A 2 -9.11 6.70 16.96
C GLY A 2 -10.37 6.88 16.13
N GLU A 3 -10.21 7.01 14.81
CA GLU A 3 -11.32 6.93 13.88
C GLU A 3 -12.04 5.60 14.12
N GLU A 4 -13.38 5.62 14.26
CA GLU A 4 -14.12 4.38 14.46
C GLU A 4 -13.88 3.50 13.24
N THR A 5 -13.33 2.29 13.46
CA THR A 5 -13.00 1.32 12.40
C THR A 5 -14.07 1.22 11.31
N PRO A 6 -15.39 1.19 11.61
CA PRO A 6 -16.43 1.14 10.59
C PRO A 6 -16.44 2.37 9.66
N ILE A 7 -16.19 3.57 10.19
CA ILE A 7 -16.18 4.81 9.41
C ILE A 7 -15.02 4.80 8.42
N ARG A 8 -13.82 4.43 8.90
CA ARG A 8 -12.62 4.31 8.05
C ARG A 8 -12.82 3.29 6.94
N GLU A 9 -13.38 2.11 7.27
CA GLU A 9 -13.62 1.06 6.29
C GLU A 9 -14.65 1.49 5.25
N PHE A 10 -15.73 2.16 5.68
CA PHE A 10 -16.72 2.71 4.77
C PHE A 10 -16.12 3.77 3.83
N ALA A 11 -15.26 4.64 4.35
CA ALA A 11 -14.55 5.63 3.54
C ALA A 11 -13.65 4.97 2.48
N LEU A 12 -12.91 3.92 2.83
CA LEU A 12 -12.10 3.15 1.89
C LEU A 12 -12.95 2.51 0.78
N VAL A 13 -14.13 1.98 1.11
CA VAL A 13 -15.06 1.40 0.12
C VAL A 13 -15.54 2.47 -0.87
N ILE A 14 -16.00 3.63 -0.37
CA ILE A 14 -16.46 4.72 -1.23
C ILE A 14 -15.33 5.23 -2.12
N MET A 15 -14.16 5.49 -1.54
CA MET A 15 -13.02 6.00 -2.30
C MET A 15 -12.56 5.02 -3.38
N SER A 16 -12.54 3.72 -3.07
CA SER A 16 -12.24 2.68 -4.06
C SER A 16 -13.23 2.70 -5.23
N ALA A 17 -14.54 2.82 -4.95
CA ALA A 17 -15.56 2.91 -5.99
C ALA A 17 -15.43 4.18 -6.84
N LEU A 18 -15.16 5.34 -6.21
CA LEU A 18 -15.01 6.61 -6.93
C LEU A 18 -13.77 6.62 -7.84
N CYS A 19 -12.64 6.10 -7.35
CA CYS A 19 -11.41 5.97 -8.15
C CYS A 19 -11.56 5.01 -9.34
N GLN A 20 -12.38 3.96 -9.19
CA GLN A 20 -12.70 3.06 -10.31
C GLN A 20 -13.67 3.68 -11.31
N ALA A 21 -14.55 4.58 -10.86
CA ALA A 21 -15.56 5.19 -11.71
C ALA A 21 -15.06 6.39 -12.54
N SER A 22 -14.04 7.12 -12.06
CA SER A 22 -13.62 8.37 -12.71
C SER A 22 -12.12 8.67 -12.59
N GLU A 23 -11.48 8.88 -13.73
CA GLU A 23 -10.11 9.39 -13.83
C GLU A 23 -9.94 10.74 -13.11
N SER A 24 -10.89 11.65 -13.30
CA SER A 24 -10.81 13.00 -12.70
C SER A 24 -10.77 12.92 -11.18
N VAL A 25 -11.48 11.96 -10.57
CA VAL A 25 -11.41 11.72 -9.13
C VAL A 25 -10.01 11.27 -8.74
N CYS A 26 -9.40 10.32 -9.46
CA CYS A 26 -8.03 9.87 -9.18
C CYS A 26 -7.02 11.03 -9.24
N VAL A 27 -7.11 11.88 -10.27
CA VAL A 27 -6.21 13.03 -10.43
C VAL A 27 -6.39 14.07 -9.33
N ILE A 28 -7.64 14.43 -9.01
CA ILE A 28 -7.93 15.39 -7.94
C ILE A 28 -7.51 14.82 -6.59
N ALA A 29 -7.82 13.56 -6.32
CA ALA A 29 -7.47 12.89 -5.08
C ALA A 29 -5.94 12.87 -4.88
N ALA A 30 -5.16 12.54 -5.92
CA ALA A 30 -3.71 12.53 -5.85
C ALA A 30 -3.06 13.92 -5.65
N LEU A 31 -3.59 14.95 -6.31
CA LEU A 31 -2.95 16.26 -6.40
C LEU A 31 -3.47 17.29 -5.38
N LYS A 32 -4.70 17.12 -4.90
CA LYS A 32 -5.39 18.08 -4.03
C LYS A 32 -5.68 17.57 -2.63
N THR A 33 -5.48 16.28 -2.38
CA THR A 33 -5.77 15.66 -1.07
C THR A 33 -4.56 14.90 -0.54
N ASN A 34 -4.67 14.41 0.70
CA ASN A 34 -3.64 13.57 1.34
C ASN A 34 -3.92 12.06 1.20
N ILE A 35 -4.83 11.64 0.31
CA ILE A 35 -5.29 10.24 0.25
C ILE A 35 -4.13 9.22 0.13
N ILE A 36 -3.11 9.51 -0.67
CA ILE A 36 -1.96 8.60 -0.86
C ILE A 36 -1.24 8.42 0.48
N ARG A 37 -1.02 9.51 1.22
CA ARG A 37 -0.38 9.47 2.54
C ARG A 37 -1.23 8.68 3.53
N ASP A 38 -2.52 8.94 3.57
CA ASP A 38 -3.42 8.37 4.56
C ASP A 38 -3.61 6.87 4.33
N VAL A 39 -3.69 6.45 3.06
CA VAL A 39 -3.72 5.04 2.68
C VAL A 39 -2.40 4.33 2.98
N VAL A 40 -1.25 4.94 2.68
CA VAL A 40 0.06 4.36 3.02
C VAL A 40 0.22 4.20 4.54
N LYS A 41 -0.13 5.23 5.32
CA LYS A 41 -0.11 5.17 6.78
C LYS A 41 -1.03 4.08 7.32
N PHE A 42 -2.22 3.92 6.74
CA PHE A 42 -3.12 2.84 7.12
C PHE A 42 -2.48 1.47 6.93
N LEU A 43 -1.83 1.23 5.78
CA LEU A 43 -1.12 -0.04 5.52
C LEU A 43 0.02 -0.27 6.52
N GLU A 44 0.82 0.76 6.82
CA GLU A 44 1.92 0.67 7.80
C GLU A 44 1.41 0.43 9.22
N CYS A 45 0.32 1.09 9.64
CA CYS A 45 -0.29 0.87 10.93
C CYS A 45 -0.80 -0.57 11.09
N VAL A 46 -1.39 -1.13 10.03
CA VAL A 46 -1.86 -2.52 10.05
C VAL A 46 -0.69 -3.49 10.10
N ASP A 47 0.37 -3.27 9.30
CA ASP A 47 1.58 -4.10 9.34
C ASP A 47 2.23 -4.09 10.73
N ALA A 48 2.38 -2.91 11.34
CA ALA A 48 2.89 -2.78 12.70
C ALA A 48 1.99 -3.48 13.75
N THR A 49 0.67 -3.40 13.58
CA THR A 49 -0.29 -4.08 14.46
C THR A 49 -0.18 -5.60 14.32
N ILE A 50 -0.06 -6.12 13.11
CA ILE A 50 0.15 -7.55 12.85
C ILE A 50 1.46 -8.01 13.50
N HIS A 51 2.55 -7.26 13.30
CA HIS A 51 3.85 -7.56 13.91
C HIS A 51 3.75 -7.63 15.44
N GLN A 52 3.03 -6.69 16.06
CA GLN A 52 2.81 -6.68 17.50
C GLN A 52 1.97 -7.89 17.97
N VAL A 53 0.85 -8.18 17.28
CA VAL A 53 -0.03 -9.31 17.62
C VAL A 53 0.70 -10.64 17.49
N VAL A 54 1.44 -10.84 16.40
CA VAL A 54 2.21 -12.06 16.15
C VAL A 54 3.34 -12.21 17.17
N SER A 55 4.05 -11.13 17.50
CA SER A 55 5.12 -11.16 18.52
C SER A 55 4.61 -11.55 19.91
N ILE A 56 3.34 -11.27 20.23
CA ILE A 56 2.75 -11.52 21.55
C ILE A 56 2.01 -12.86 21.60
N LYS A 57 1.26 -13.21 20.55
CA LYS A 57 0.31 -14.33 20.54
C LYS A 57 0.70 -15.48 19.61
N GLY A 58 1.69 -15.27 18.73
CA GLY A 58 2.16 -16.25 17.75
C GLY A 58 1.55 -16.06 16.35
N MET A 59 2.15 -16.75 15.37
CA MET A 59 1.82 -16.63 13.93
C MET A 59 0.36 -16.94 13.58
N GLU A 60 -0.29 -17.83 14.33
CA GLU A 60 -1.69 -18.21 14.16
C GLU A 60 -2.65 -17.00 14.24
N TYR A 61 -2.23 -15.92 14.93
CA TYR A 61 -3.05 -14.73 15.13
C TYR A 61 -2.95 -13.70 14.01
N ARG A 62 -2.13 -13.95 13.00
CA ARG A 62 -1.89 -13.05 11.86
C ARG A 62 -3.14 -12.69 11.05
N ASN A 63 -4.15 -13.57 11.02
CA ASN A 63 -5.36 -13.37 10.21
C ASN A 63 -6.61 -13.05 11.05
N HIS A 64 -6.47 -12.88 12.37
CA HIS A 64 -7.60 -12.63 13.26
C HIS A 64 -8.01 -11.15 13.20
N ALA A 65 -9.02 -10.85 12.36
CA ALA A 65 -9.52 -9.50 12.10
C ALA A 65 -9.90 -8.73 13.38
N ASP A 66 -10.45 -9.42 14.38
CA ASP A 66 -10.85 -8.83 15.67
C ASP A 66 -9.66 -8.24 16.46
N GLN A 67 -8.45 -8.74 16.21
CA GLN A 67 -7.24 -8.31 16.91
C GLN A 67 -6.42 -7.28 16.11
N ILE A 68 -6.55 -7.31 14.79
CA ILE A 68 -5.84 -6.41 13.86
C ILE A 68 -6.65 -5.13 13.63
N GLY A 69 -7.97 -5.18 13.82
CA GLY A 69 -8.87 -4.05 13.65
C GLY A 69 -9.15 -3.70 12.19
N THR A 70 -8.94 -4.64 11.27
CA THR A 70 -9.31 -4.57 9.84
C THR A 70 -9.34 -5.98 9.24
N THR A 71 -9.99 -6.13 8.08
CA THR A 71 -9.96 -7.39 7.31
C THR A 71 -8.95 -7.33 6.15
N PRO A 72 -8.45 -8.48 5.66
CA PRO A 72 -7.59 -8.54 4.47
C PRO A 72 -8.22 -7.91 3.23
N GLY A 73 -9.56 -8.04 3.08
CA GLY A 73 -10.30 -7.41 1.99
C GLY A 73 -10.19 -5.88 1.98
N MET A 74 -10.11 -5.25 3.16
CA MET A 74 -9.92 -3.81 3.28
C MET A 74 -8.50 -3.37 2.93
N LEU A 75 -7.49 -4.21 3.18
CA LEU A 75 -6.13 -3.97 2.72
C LEU A 75 -6.04 -4.05 1.19
N LYS A 76 -6.68 -5.05 0.58
CA LYS A 76 -6.78 -5.17 -0.89
C LYS A 76 -7.47 -3.95 -1.50
N LYS A 77 -8.52 -3.42 -0.87
CA LYS A 77 -9.19 -2.18 -1.30
C LYS A 77 -8.28 -0.95 -1.18
N ALA A 78 -7.56 -0.81 -0.07
CA ALA A 78 -6.59 0.26 0.12
C ALA A 78 -5.52 0.27 -0.98
N VAL A 79 -4.94 -0.90 -1.29
CA VAL A 79 -3.96 -1.03 -2.38
C VAL A 79 -4.61 -0.78 -3.75
N SER A 80 -5.85 -1.21 -3.96
CA SER A 80 -6.59 -0.91 -5.20
C SER A 80 -6.78 0.60 -5.42
N ILE A 81 -7.03 1.39 -4.37
CA ILE A 81 -7.09 2.86 -4.49
C ILE A 81 -5.77 3.40 -5.03
N LEU A 82 -4.65 2.97 -4.46
CA LEU A 82 -3.32 3.39 -4.90
C LEU A 82 -3.06 3.01 -6.37
N LEU A 83 -3.43 1.80 -6.78
CA LEU A 83 -3.30 1.32 -8.15
C LEU A 83 -4.16 2.13 -9.13
N SER A 84 -5.42 2.40 -8.78
CA SER A 84 -6.32 3.21 -9.61
C SER A 84 -5.84 4.65 -9.77
N ILE A 85 -5.07 5.17 -8.82
CA ILE A 85 -4.52 6.53 -8.91
C ILE A 85 -3.24 6.55 -9.76
N ILE A 86 -2.30 5.64 -9.51
CA ILE A 86 -0.95 5.69 -10.10
C ILE A 86 -0.92 5.39 -11.60
N GLN A 87 -1.96 4.73 -12.13
CA GLN A 87 -2.09 4.42 -13.55
C GLN A 87 -2.01 5.69 -14.43
N TYR A 88 -2.41 6.85 -13.88
CA TYR A 88 -2.34 8.14 -14.54
C TYR A 88 -0.99 8.83 -14.32
N GLU A 89 -0.30 9.20 -15.40
CA GLU A 89 1.06 9.75 -15.33
C GLU A 89 1.17 11.01 -14.47
N ALA A 90 0.15 11.87 -14.51
CA ALA A 90 0.07 13.10 -13.72
C ALA A 90 0.13 12.83 -12.20
N CYS A 91 -0.28 11.65 -11.76
CA CYS A 91 -0.37 11.27 -10.35
C CYS A 91 0.91 10.62 -9.82
N ARG A 92 1.89 10.27 -10.66
CA ARG A 92 3.09 9.50 -10.25
C ARG A 92 4.05 10.30 -9.37
N LYS A 93 4.12 11.63 -9.52
CA LYS A 93 5.03 12.50 -8.76
C LYS A 93 4.81 12.43 -7.24
N PRO A 94 3.57 12.58 -6.71
CA PRO A 94 3.28 12.40 -5.29
C PRO A 94 3.75 11.07 -4.68
N PHE A 95 3.73 9.98 -5.46
CA PHE A 95 4.08 8.63 -4.98
C PHE A 95 5.58 8.45 -4.70
N ILE A 96 6.45 9.26 -5.32
CA ILE A 96 7.91 9.16 -5.14
C ILE A 96 8.29 9.30 -3.67
N LYS A 97 7.57 10.12 -2.89
CA LYS A 97 7.85 10.32 -1.46
C LYS A 97 7.55 9.10 -0.60
N PHE A 98 6.83 8.12 -1.13
CA PHE A 98 6.37 6.93 -0.42
C PHE A 98 7.04 5.64 -0.92
N SER A 99 8.02 5.73 -1.82
CA SER A 99 8.78 4.59 -2.35
C SER A 99 9.35 3.70 -1.25
N ASP A 100 9.96 4.32 -0.24
CA ASP A 100 10.60 3.62 0.87
C ASP A 100 9.56 2.88 1.72
N ASN A 101 8.38 3.47 1.90
CA ASN A 101 7.27 2.85 2.62
C ASN A 101 6.78 1.61 1.86
N PHE A 102 6.63 1.69 0.53
CA PHE A 102 6.25 0.53 -0.27
C PHE A 102 7.27 -0.61 -0.20
N ILE A 103 8.57 -0.30 -0.22
CA ILE A 103 9.63 -1.31 -0.09
C ILE A 103 9.57 -1.97 1.28
N LYS A 104 9.41 -1.18 2.36
CA LYS A 104 9.26 -1.73 3.73
C LYS A 104 8.07 -2.68 3.83
N LEU A 105 6.93 -2.31 3.23
CA LEU A 105 5.74 -3.16 3.20
C LEU A 105 5.98 -4.45 2.40
N ILE A 106 6.66 -4.40 1.26
CA ILE A 106 6.98 -5.62 0.47
C ILE A 106 7.92 -6.55 1.22
N VAL A 107 8.90 -6.00 1.94
CA VAL A 107 9.90 -6.78 2.68
C VAL A 107 9.32 -7.33 4.00
N SER A 108 8.21 -6.78 4.49
CA SER A 108 7.55 -7.28 5.70
C SER A 108 7.09 -8.73 5.51
N GLN A 109 7.54 -9.60 6.41
CA GLN A 109 7.19 -11.02 6.43
C GLN A 109 5.70 -11.27 6.74
N PHE A 110 4.99 -10.23 7.19
CA PHE A 110 3.62 -10.33 7.67
C PHE A 110 2.58 -9.80 6.69
N VAL A 111 3.01 -9.14 5.61
CA VAL A 111 2.11 -8.69 4.54
C VAL A 111 1.54 -9.87 3.78
N ASP A 112 0.22 -9.87 3.56
CA ASP A 112 -0.49 -10.89 2.78
C ASP A 112 0.21 -11.06 1.42
N PRO A 113 0.63 -12.29 1.04
CA PRO A 113 1.29 -12.54 -0.24
C PRO A 113 0.55 -11.95 -1.45
N GLU A 114 -0.80 -11.89 -1.40
CA GLU A 114 -1.60 -11.33 -2.48
C GLU A 114 -1.42 -9.81 -2.66
N LEU A 115 -0.89 -9.10 -1.65
CA LEU A 115 -0.62 -7.67 -1.72
C LEU A 115 0.77 -7.35 -2.26
N ILE A 116 1.69 -8.32 -2.27
CA ILE A 116 3.08 -8.12 -2.70
C ILE A 116 3.15 -7.73 -4.18
N THR A 117 2.47 -8.46 -5.07
CA THR A 117 2.45 -8.17 -6.52
C THR A 117 1.85 -6.79 -6.84
N PRO A 118 0.68 -6.41 -6.28
CA PRO A 118 0.16 -5.05 -6.36
C PRO A 118 1.14 -3.96 -5.89
N LEU A 119 1.77 -4.15 -4.73
CA LEU A 119 2.72 -3.17 -4.17
C LEU A 119 3.99 -3.04 -5.04
N ALA A 120 4.51 -4.16 -5.55
CA ALA A 120 5.63 -4.16 -6.49
C ALA A 120 5.28 -3.42 -7.79
N SER A 121 4.03 -3.56 -8.25
CA SER A 121 3.53 -2.83 -9.43
C SER A 121 3.51 -1.31 -9.20
N LEU A 122 3.19 -0.85 -7.98
CA LEU A 122 3.30 0.57 -7.62
C LEU A 122 4.74 1.06 -7.80
N ILE A 123 5.73 0.34 -7.26
CA ILE A 123 7.15 0.71 -7.37
C ILE A 123 7.57 0.76 -8.84
N HIS A 124 7.24 -0.26 -9.62
CA HIS A 124 7.55 -0.32 -11.05
C HIS A 124 6.97 0.90 -11.79
N MET A 125 5.73 1.31 -11.49
CA MET A 125 5.10 2.48 -12.11
C MET A 125 5.71 3.82 -11.68
N ILE A 126 6.32 3.90 -10.50
CA ILE A 126 7.00 5.11 -10.00
C ILE A 126 8.42 5.24 -10.59
N GLN A 127 9.08 4.13 -10.91
CA GLN A 127 10.49 4.11 -11.34
C GLN A 127 10.82 5.01 -12.54
N PRO A 128 10.00 5.08 -13.61
CA PRO A 128 10.23 6.03 -14.71
C PRO A 128 10.15 7.50 -14.25
N ALA A 129 9.32 7.80 -13.26
CA ALA A 129 9.19 9.14 -12.70
C ALA A 129 10.39 9.50 -11.81
N ILE A 130 10.99 8.53 -11.11
CA ILE A 130 12.24 8.74 -10.34
C ILE A 130 13.38 9.09 -11.29
N ILE A 131 13.55 8.30 -12.36
CA ILE A 131 14.61 8.48 -13.36
C ILE A 131 14.47 9.84 -14.07
N LYS A 132 13.25 10.23 -14.46
CA LYS A 132 13.00 11.53 -15.13
C LYS A 132 13.20 12.76 -14.24
N ASN A 133 13.05 12.63 -12.92
CA ASN A 133 13.21 13.76 -11.99
C ASN A 133 14.63 13.87 -11.40
N GLY A 134 15.60 13.06 -11.86
CA GLY A 134 17.00 13.19 -11.47
C GLY A 134 17.27 12.90 -9.99
N ILE A 135 16.43 12.10 -9.33
CA ILE A 135 16.68 11.65 -7.95
C ILE A 135 17.68 10.48 -8.05
N PRO A 136 18.88 10.58 -7.42
CA PRO A 136 19.89 9.53 -7.53
C PRO A 136 19.36 8.23 -6.91
N VAL A 137 19.40 7.16 -7.70
CA VAL A 137 18.90 5.81 -7.38
C VAL A 137 19.79 5.10 -6.34
N GLU A 138 20.83 5.77 -5.83
CA GLU A 138 21.86 5.22 -4.93
C GLU A 138 21.39 4.92 -3.49
N SER A 139 20.14 5.23 -3.13
CA SER A 139 19.56 4.88 -1.82
C SER A 139 18.64 3.66 -1.84
N PHE A 140 18.33 3.10 -3.02
CA PHE A 140 17.50 1.91 -3.15
C PHE A 140 18.38 0.66 -3.24
N ASN A 141 18.86 0.20 -2.10
CA ASN A 141 19.34 -1.17 -1.98
C ASN A 141 18.13 -2.09 -2.04
N PHE A 142 17.76 -2.54 -3.23
CA PHE A 142 16.82 -3.65 -3.39
C PHE A 142 17.53 -4.89 -2.85
N PRO A 143 17.15 -5.45 -1.68
CA PRO A 143 17.63 -6.79 -1.36
C PRO A 143 17.15 -7.70 -2.49
N ASP A 144 18.08 -8.46 -3.07
CA ASP A 144 17.77 -9.48 -4.08
C ASP A 144 16.61 -10.34 -3.58
N ILE A 145 15.40 -10.04 -4.05
CA ILE A 145 14.25 -10.93 -3.87
C ILE A 145 14.55 -12.11 -4.77
N ARG A 146 15.26 -13.10 -4.22
CA ARG A 146 15.26 -14.45 -4.74
C ARG A 146 13.80 -14.88 -4.75
N ILE A 147 13.18 -14.75 -5.91
CA ILE A 147 11.99 -15.50 -6.26
C ILE A 147 12.40 -16.94 -6.02
N VAL A 148 11.95 -17.51 -4.91
CA VAL A 148 12.12 -18.93 -4.66
C VAL A 148 11.27 -19.59 -5.72
N ASP A 149 11.94 -20.13 -6.74
CA ASP A 149 11.33 -20.97 -7.75
C ASP A 149 10.55 -22.06 -7.02
N PHE A 150 9.22 -21.94 -6.99
CA PHE A 150 8.35 -23.06 -6.71
C PHE A 150 8.35 -23.93 -7.98
N GLU A 151 9.41 -24.72 -8.14
CA GLU A 151 9.39 -25.87 -9.02
C GLU A 151 8.47 -26.95 -8.43
N LYS A 152 7.56 -27.38 -9.31
CA LYS A 152 6.62 -28.50 -9.31
C LYS A 152 6.77 -29.61 -8.26
#